data_AF-A0A3C1HD93-F1
#
_entry.id   AF-A0A3C1HD93-F1
#
_cell.length_a   1.000
_cell.length_b   1.000
_cell.length_c   1.000
_cell.angle_alpha   90.00
_cell.angle_beta   90.00
_cell.angle_gamma   90.00
#
_symmetry.space_group_name_H-M   'P 1'
#
loop_
_entity.id
_entity.type
_entity.pdbx_description
1 polymer ?
#
loop_
_entity_poly.entity_id
_entity_poly.type
_entity_poly.pdbx_seq_one_letter_code
_entity_poly.pdbx_strand_id
1 'polypeptide(L)'
;MQQRAPALKNYVLDTNVLLHDPSSILCFKQNNVLIPIEVIEEVDRFKRETSERGQSARAVSRMLDGLRTQGSLSDGVKLANGGTLKIIFKKKSAPGAGSGNGNGHGMKWSGDNHIIALALQGKKGQPKT
;
A
#
# COMPACT_ATOMS: atom_id res chain seq x y z
N MET A 1 -8.58 30.50 14.76
CA MET A 1 -8.16 29.74 13.56
C MET A 1 -8.02 28.27 13.93
N GLN A 2 -8.95 27.40 13.51
CA GLN A 2 -8.84 25.97 13.75
C GLN A 2 -7.91 25.36 12.69
N GLN A 3 -6.66 25.09 13.08
CA GLN A 3 -5.74 24.32 12.26
C GLN A 3 -6.24 22.87 12.24
N ARG A 4 -6.82 22.44 11.11
CA ARG A 4 -7.14 21.03 10.89
C ARG A 4 -5.83 20.25 10.93
N ALA A 5 -5.71 19.30 11.84
CA ALA A 5 -4.61 18.34 11.80
C ALA A 5 -4.54 17.74 10.38
N PRO A 6 -3.36 17.63 9.76
CA PRO A 6 -3.24 17.09 8.42
C PRO A 6 -3.83 15.67 8.42
N ALA A 7 -4.85 15.44 7.60
CA ALA A 7 -5.48 14.14 7.49
C ALA A 7 -4.45 13.13 6.96
N LEU A 8 -4.23 12.05 7.71
CA LEU A 8 -3.38 10.94 7.28
C LEU A 8 -3.92 10.37 5.96
N LYS A 9 -3.07 10.35 4.94
CA LYS A 9 -3.40 9.80 3.62
C LYS A 9 -2.84 8.39 3.50
N ASN A 10 -3.50 7.58 2.66
CA ASN A 10 -3.02 6.26 2.28
C ASN A 10 -2.49 6.33 0.86
N TYR A 11 -1.25 5.89 0.66
CA TYR A 11 -0.58 5.80 -0.64
C TYR A 11 -0.37 4.33 -0.96
N VAL A 12 -0.73 3.91 -2.17
CA VAL A 12 -0.46 2.55 -2.64
C VAL A 12 0.75 2.62 -3.58
N LEU A 13 1.80 1.86 -3.30
CA LEU A 13 2.97 1.80 -4.17
C LEU A 13 2.87 0.64 -5.14
N ASP A 14 3.34 0.94 -6.35
CA ASP A 14 3.50 0.00 -7.44
C ASP A 14 4.97 -0.37 -7.61
N THR A 15 5.22 -1.51 -8.23
CA THR A 15 6.56 -2.00 -8.55
C THR A 15 7.33 -0.99 -9.37
N ASN A 16 6.73 -0.37 -10.40
CA ASN A 16 7.44 0.58 -11.26
C ASN A 16 8.02 1.76 -10.48
N VAL A 17 7.29 2.27 -9.48
CA VAL A 17 7.77 3.34 -8.60
C VAL A 17 8.95 2.86 -7.77
N LEU A 18 8.86 1.66 -7.19
CA LEU A 18 9.93 1.07 -6.38
C LEU A 18 11.20 0.73 -7.20
N LEU A 19 11.03 0.29 -8.44
CA LEU A 19 12.15 -0.04 -9.33
C LEU A 19 12.84 1.21 -9.89
N HIS A 20 12.09 2.30 -10.08
CA HIS A 20 12.67 3.58 -10.51
C HIS A 20 13.33 4.30 -9.33
N ASP A 21 12.72 4.27 -8.15
CA ASP A 21 13.27 4.86 -6.92
C ASP A 21 12.98 3.99 -5.68
N PRO A 22 13.97 3.20 -5.21
CA PRO A 22 13.85 2.42 -3.98
C PRO A 22 13.54 3.24 -2.73
N SER A 23 13.98 4.50 -2.70
CA SER A 23 13.81 5.39 -1.55
C SER A 23 12.39 5.95 -1.45
N SER A 24 11.57 5.77 -2.48
CA SER A 24 10.18 6.25 -2.53
C SER A 24 9.37 5.81 -1.31
N ILE A 25 9.61 4.61 -0.76
CA ILE A 25 9.01 4.11 0.49
C ILE A 25 9.12 5.12 1.65
N LEU A 26 10.21 5.89 1.70
CA LEU A 26 10.52 6.85 2.76
C LEU A 26 10.03 8.28 2.46
N CYS A 27 9.55 8.55 1.25
CA CYS A 27 9.16 9.91 0.82
C CYS A 27 7.77 10.34 1.32
N PHE A 28 6.99 9.44 1.92
CA PHE A 28 5.58 9.69 2.27
C PHE A 28 5.34 10.38 3.62
N LYS A 29 6.39 10.90 4.28
CA LYS A 29 6.29 11.61 5.57
C LYS A 29 5.46 10.80 6.59
N GLN A 30 4.50 11.43 7.27
CA GLN A 30 3.64 10.81 8.29
C GLN A 30 2.50 9.97 7.71
N ASN A 31 2.47 9.68 6.41
CA ASN A 31 1.35 8.99 5.77
C ASN A 31 1.52 7.47 5.76
N ASN A 32 0.44 6.76 5.45
CA ASN A 32 0.45 5.31 5.33
C ASN A 32 0.86 4.91 3.91
N VAL A 33 1.81 3.99 3.81
CA VAL A 33 2.33 3.40 2.57
C VAL A 33 1.85 1.96 2.52
N LEU A 34 1.04 1.64 1.52
CA LEU A 34 0.45 0.32 1.31
C LEU A 34 1.14 -0.32 0.11
N ILE A 35 1.67 -1.53 0.28
CA ILE A 35 2.31 -2.27 -0.81
C ILE A 35 1.51 -3.55 -1.04
N PRO A 36 0.88 -3.73 -2.21
CA PRO A 36 0.25 -5.01 -2.56
C PRO A 36 1.26 -6.16 -2.49
N ILE A 37 0.83 -7.33 -2.04
CA ILE A 37 1.71 -8.52 -2.01
C ILE A 37 2.27 -8.85 -3.40
N GLU A 38 1.48 -8.60 -4.45
CA GLU A 38 1.86 -8.78 -5.86
C GLU A 38 3.11 -7.97 -6.23
N VAL A 39 3.25 -6.76 -5.67
CA VAL A 39 4.43 -5.90 -5.87
C VAL A 39 5.69 -6.51 -5.24
N ILE A 40 5.53 -7.19 -4.10
CA ILE A 40 6.66 -7.90 -3.46
C ILE A 40 7.12 -9.07 -4.34
N GLU A 41 6.18 -9.82 -4.91
CA GLU A 41 6.48 -10.92 -5.83
C GLU A 41 7.16 -10.44 -7.11
N GLU A 42 6.74 -9.29 -7.64
CA GLU A 42 7.38 -8.65 -8.78
C GLU A 42 8.80 -8.22 -8.47
N VAL A 43 9.02 -7.51 -7.36
CA VAL A 43 10.35 -7.11 -6.89
C VAL A 43 11.26 -8.35 -6.77
N ASP A 44 10.74 -9.48 -6.28
CA ASP A 44 11.49 -10.73 -6.20
C ASP A 44 11.91 -11.30 -7.57
N ARG A 45 11.05 -11.17 -8.59
CA ARG A 45 11.43 -11.51 -9.97
C ARG A 45 12.53 -10.61 -10.50
N PHE A 46 12.40 -9.30 -10.32
CA PHE A 46 13.36 -8.31 -10.83
C PHE A 46 14.74 -8.42 -10.17
N LYS A 47 14.85 -8.90 -8.92
CA LYS A 47 16.14 -9.15 -8.24
C LYS A 47 17.07 -10.10 -8.99
N ARG A 48 16.55 -10.91 -9.93
CA ARG A 48 17.35 -11.83 -10.75
C ARG A 48 17.99 -11.16 -11.95
N GLU A 49 17.52 -9.97 -12.33
CA GLU A 49 18.07 -9.23 -13.46
C GLU A 49 19.39 -8.52 -13.11
N THR A 50 20.31 -8.44 -14.06
CA THR A 50 21.55 -7.67 -13.93
C THR A 50 21.40 -6.20 -14.36
N SER A 51 20.18 -5.77 -14.68
CA SER A 51 19.81 -4.41 -15.06
C SER A 51 19.81 -3.44 -13.88
N GLU A 52 19.73 -2.13 -14.15
CA GLU A 52 19.50 -1.09 -13.13
C GLU A 52 18.22 -1.38 -12.32
N ARG A 53 17.15 -1.84 -12.98
CA ARG A 53 15.91 -2.25 -12.31
C ARG A 53 16.16 -3.40 -11.34
N GLY A 54 17.01 -4.35 -11.69
CA GLY A 54 17.42 -5.43 -10.80
C GLY A 54 18.25 -4.94 -9.61
N GLN A 55 19.08 -3.90 -9.79
CA GLN A 55 19.78 -3.25 -8.68
C GLN A 55 18.79 -2.57 -7.72
N SER A 56 17.84 -1.79 -8.27
CA SER A 56 16.76 -1.17 -7.50
C SER A 56 15.92 -2.20 -6.75
N ALA A 57 15.54 -3.30 -7.40
CA ALA A 57 14.78 -4.39 -6.78
C ALA A 57 15.52 -5.01 -5.58
N ARG A 58 16.84 -5.19 -5.68
CA ARG A 58 17.67 -5.66 -4.55
C ARG A 58 17.72 -4.64 -3.43
N ALA A 59 17.81 -3.35 -3.73
CA ALA A 59 17.78 -2.29 -2.72
C ALA A 59 16.44 -2.25 -1.98
N VAL A 60 15.32 -2.30 -2.72
CA VAL A 60 13.96 -2.39 -2.16
C VAL A 60 13.82 -3.62 -1.27
N SER A 61 14.30 -4.79 -1.70
CA SER A 61 14.29 -6.00 -0.87
C SER A 61 14.97 -5.78 0.47
N ARG A 62 16.20 -5.26 0.45
CA ARG A 62 17.00 -5.04 1.66
C ARG A 62 16.29 -4.09 2.62
N MET A 63 15.65 -3.04 2.09
CA MET A 63 14.85 -2.13 2.90
C MET A 63 13.65 -2.83 3.54
N LEU A 64 12.88 -3.60 2.75
CA LEU A 64 11.72 -4.34 3.27
C LEU A 64 12.13 -5.37 4.32
N ASP A 65 13.23 -6.09 4.09
CA ASP A 65 13.79 -7.06 5.03
C ASP A 65 14.21 -6.37 6.34
N GLY A 66 14.83 -5.18 6.26
CA GLY A 66 15.18 -4.36 7.43
C GLY A 66 13.97 -3.76 8.17
N LEU A 67 12.82 -3.57 7.50
CA LEU A 67 11.57 -3.19 8.17
C LEU A 67 10.89 -4.39 8.83
N ARG A 68 11.07 -5.59 8.27
CA ARG A 68 10.55 -6.86 8.79
C ARG A 68 11.12 -7.22 10.16
N THR A 69 12.33 -6.75 10.47
CA THR A 69 12.95 -6.93 11.80
C THR A 69 12.34 -6.01 12.85
N GLN A 70 11.69 -4.93 12.45
CA GLN A 70 11.05 -3.95 13.35
C GLN A 70 9.59 -4.33 13.66
N GLY A 71 9.00 -5.25 12.89
CA GLY A 71 7.66 -5.76 13.14
C GLY A 71 7.03 -6.44 11.93
N SER A 72 5.76 -6.80 12.09
CA SER A 72 4.96 -7.43 11.05
C SER A 72 4.57 -6.42 9.98
N LEU A 73 5.14 -6.55 8.77
CA LEU A 73 4.77 -5.73 7.60
C LEU A 73 3.28 -5.87 7.25
N SER A 74 2.66 -7.01 7.56
CA SER A 74 1.22 -7.25 7.40
C SER A 74 0.35 -6.43 8.36
N ASP A 75 0.81 -6.23 9.60
CA ASP A 75 0.09 -5.43 10.58
C ASP A 75 0.36 -3.94 10.37
N GLY A 76 1.56 -3.61 9.90
CA GLY A 76 2.04 -2.28 9.60
C GLY A 76 3.26 -1.94 10.47
N VAL A 77 4.35 -1.50 9.86
CA VAL A 77 5.58 -1.10 10.53
C VAL A 77 5.75 0.41 10.47
N LYS A 78 6.09 1.04 11.59
CA LYS A 78 6.39 2.47 11.62
C LYS A 78 7.69 2.75 10.89
N LEU A 79 7.64 3.70 9.98
CA LEU A 79 8.80 4.22 9.28
C LEU A 79 9.45 5.32 10.12
N ALA A 80 10.76 5.55 9.92
CA ALA A 80 11.52 6.57 10.64
C ALA A 80 10.98 8.00 10.44
N ASN A 81 10.26 8.24 9.34
CA ASN A 81 9.62 9.52 9.00
C ASN A 81 8.25 9.75 9.68
N GLY A 82 7.82 8.83 10.56
CA GLY A 82 6.54 8.88 11.27
C GLY A 82 5.36 8.28 10.49
N GLY A 83 5.57 7.81 9.26
CA GLY A 83 4.58 7.07 8.47
C GLY A 83 4.47 5.61 8.89
N THR A 84 3.55 4.87 8.25
CA THR A 84 3.39 3.43 8.47
C THR A 84 3.44 2.70 7.13
N LEU A 85 4.29 1.68 7.00
CA LEU A 85 4.33 0.81 5.84
C LEU A 85 3.57 -0.49 6.13
N LYS A 86 2.66 -0.89 5.23
CA LYS A 86 1.86 -2.08 5.38
C LYS A 86 1.75 -2.86 4.06
N ILE A 87 1.91 -4.17 4.13
CA ILE A 87 1.64 -5.05 3.00
C ILE A 87 0.15 -5.39 2.98
N ILE A 88 -0.50 -5.18 1.84
CA ILE A 88 -1.91 -5.49 1.64
C ILE A 88 -2.08 -6.73 0.76
N PHE A 89 -2.99 -7.61 1.15
CA PHE A 89 -3.32 -8.81 0.39
C PHE A 89 -4.61 -8.56 -0.37
N LYS A 90 -4.62 -8.81 -1.67
CA LYS A 90 -5.84 -8.82 -2.46
C LYS A 90 -6.68 -10.01 -1.98
N LYS A 91 -7.84 -9.75 -1.36
CA LYS A 91 -8.81 -10.80 -1.06
C LYS A 91 -9.30 -11.31 -2.42
N LYS A 92 -8.88 -12.51 -2.84
CA LYS A 92 -9.51 -13.20 -3.97
C LYS A 92 -11.00 -13.20 -3.67
N SER A 93 -11.78 -12.53 -4.52
CA SER A 93 -13.23 -12.68 -4.48
C SER A 93 -13.49 -14.17 -4.66
N ALA A 94 -13.98 -14.84 -3.62
CA ALA A 94 -14.32 -16.24 -3.71
C ALA A 94 -15.29 -16.42 -4.89
N PRO A 95 -15.08 -17.40 -5.79
CA PRO A 95 -16.10 -17.80 -6.74
C PRO A 95 -17.16 -18.57 -5.93
N GLY A 96 -18.12 -17.84 -5.39
CA GLY A 96 -19.15 -18.42 -4.53
C GLY A 96 -20.10 -17.36 -4.02
N ALA A 97 -21.14 -17.09 -4.82
CA ALA A 97 -22.32 -16.40 -4.35
C ALA A 97 -22.97 -17.24 -3.24
N GLY A 98 -23.02 -16.69 -2.03
CA GLY A 98 -23.80 -17.19 -0.91
C GLY A 98 -24.41 -15.99 -0.20
N SER A 99 -25.73 -15.89 -0.30
CA SER A 99 -26.62 -14.87 0.25
C SER A 99 -26.20 -14.34 1.63
N GLY A 100 -26.15 -13.02 1.78
CA GLY A 100 -25.91 -12.36 3.06
C GLY A 100 -26.09 -10.85 2.92
N ASN A 101 -27.28 -10.38 3.27
CA ASN A 101 -27.63 -8.96 3.35
C ASN A 101 -26.64 -8.24 4.28
N GLY A 102 -25.77 -7.40 3.71
CA GLY A 102 -24.75 -6.67 4.45
C GLY A 102 -24.36 -5.42 3.70
N ASN A 103 -24.83 -4.27 4.19
CA ASN A 103 -24.37 -2.95 3.76
C ASN A 103 -22.87 -2.80 4.07
N GLY A 104 -22.02 -3.22 3.14
CA GLY A 104 -20.59 -3.01 3.18
C GLY A 104 -20.11 -2.67 1.79
N HIS A 105 -19.88 -1.39 1.51
CA HIS A 105 -19.21 -0.92 0.30
C HIS A 105 -17.73 -1.34 0.34
N GLY A 106 -17.47 -2.62 0.11
CA GLY A 106 -16.14 -3.16 -0.15
C GLY A 106 -15.83 -2.96 -1.62
N MET A 107 -15.02 -1.95 -1.94
CA MET A 107 -14.53 -1.69 -3.29
C MET A 107 -13.95 -2.98 -3.89
N LYS A 108 -14.52 -3.44 -5.00
CA LYS A 108 -14.10 -4.64 -5.73
C LYS A 108 -13.03 -4.24 -6.75
N TRP A 109 -11.77 -4.62 -6.51
CA TRP A 109 -10.64 -4.31 -7.40
C TRP A 109 -10.38 -5.47 -8.37
N SER A 110 -10.94 -5.38 -9.57
CA SER A 110 -10.48 -6.16 -10.74
C SER A 110 -9.20 -5.47 -11.23
N GLY A 111 -8.02 -6.09 -11.23
CA GLY A 111 -7.74 -7.20 -12.14
C GLY A 111 -6.96 -6.75 -13.38
N ASP A 112 -6.89 -5.44 -13.64
CA ASP A 112 -6.15 -4.86 -14.77
C ASP A 112 -5.32 -3.66 -14.25
N ASN A 113 -4.10 -3.49 -14.75
CA ASN A 113 -3.08 -2.50 -14.34
C ASN A 113 -3.61 -1.05 -14.21
N HIS A 114 -4.30 -0.74 -13.12
CA HIS A 114 -4.78 0.58 -12.77
C HIS A 114 -4.61 0.81 -11.26
N ILE A 115 -3.52 1.47 -10.88
CA ILE A 115 -3.38 2.10 -9.56
C ILE A 115 -4.28 3.34 -9.56
N ILE A 116 -5.55 3.18 -9.19
CA ILE A 116 -6.45 4.32 -8.96
C ILE A 116 -6.41 4.65 -7.48
N ALA A 117 -5.91 5.84 -7.14
CA ALA A 117 -5.98 6.38 -5.80
C ALA A 117 -7.44 6.40 -5.31
N LEU A 118 -7.80 5.46 -4.43
CA LEU A 118 -9.10 5.47 -3.78
C LEU A 118 -9.09 6.49 -2.65
N ALA A 119 -9.28 7.76 -3.02
CA ALA A 119 -9.71 8.78 -2.08
C ALA A 119 -11.21 8.60 -1.82
N LEU A 120 -11.58 7.75 -0.85
CA LEU A 120 -12.97 7.67 -0.36
C LEU A 120 -13.10 8.23 1.06
N GLN A 121 -13.36 9.53 1.07
CA GLN A 121 -14.55 10.18 1.65
C GLN A 121 -14.82 10.01 3.16
N GLY A 122 -14.10 10.80 3.96
CA GLY A 122 -14.59 11.29 5.24
C GLY A 122 -15.61 12.43 5.07
N LYS A 123 -16.79 12.16 4.51
CA LYS A 123 -17.97 13.02 4.65
C LYS A 123 -19.24 12.21 4.40
N LYS A 124 -19.94 11.90 5.49
CA LYS A 124 -21.40 12.06 5.64
C LYS A 124 -21.71 12.16 7.13
N GLY A 125 -21.42 13.34 7.70
CA GLY A 125 -22.16 13.80 8.86
C GLY A 125 -23.58 14.07 8.41
N GLN A 126 -24.53 13.37 9.01
CA GLN A 126 -25.96 13.54 8.79
C GLN A 126 -26.35 14.99 9.19
N PRO A 127 -27.10 15.75 8.37
CA PRO A 127 -27.89 16.84 8.92
C PRO A 127 -29.19 16.23 9.47
N LYS A 128 -29.30 16.12 10.79
CA LYS A 128 -30.61 15.97 11.45
C LYS A 128 -31.18 17.38 11.58
N THR A 129 -32.30 17.61 10.90
CA THR A 129 -33.22 18.71 11.16
C THR A 129 -33.95 18.45 12.48
#